data_AF-A0A2E3UU44-F1
#
_entry.id   AF-A0A2E3UU44-F1
#
_cell.length_a   1.000
_cell.length_b   1.000
_cell.length_c   1.000
_cell.angle_alpha   90.00
_cell.angle_beta   90.00
_cell.angle_gamma   90.00
#
_symmetry.space_group_name_H-M   'P 1'
#
loop_
_entity.id
_entity.type
_entity.pdbx_description
1 polymer ?
#
loop_
_entity_poly.entity_id
_entity_poly.type
_entity_poly.pdbx_seq_one_letter_code
_entity_poly.pdbx_strand_id
1 'polypeptide(L)'
;MAKVINFRQTGSRSSLKKTDQVMQKESKKNSSWISGETDDFFVRIIYEWPCFRSLDSNISMEGLFKKYCDNELNESQESVVDFMLHLHDSQFQFDINCALKTWDNDNRSFFLYYLECHTELIDSYPN
;
A
#
# COMPACT_ATOMS: atom_id res chain seq x y z
N MET A 1 -1.08 40.57 0.44
CA MET A 1 -0.89 39.92 1.77
C MET A 1 -1.41 38.50 1.65
N ALA A 2 -0.52 37.51 1.55
CA ALA A 2 -0.89 36.11 1.39
C ALA A 2 -1.13 35.46 2.77
N LYS A 3 -2.28 34.80 2.94
CA LYS A 3 -2.69 34.10 4.16
C LYS A 3 -1.89 32.80 4.25
N VAL A 4 -0.98 32.70 5.21
CA VAL A 4 -0.26 31.46 5.54
C VAL A 4 -1.25 30.52 6.25
N ILE A 5 -1.58 29.40 5.62
CA ILE A 5 -2.39 28.35 6.24
C ILE A 5 -1.42 27.46 7.04
N ASN A 6 -1.49 27.55 8.37
CA ASN A 6 -0.78 26.65 9.27
C ASN A 6 -1.49 25.29 9.32
N PHE A 7 -0.92 24.29 8.67
CA PHE A 7 -1.33 22.90 8.88
C PHE A 7 -0.70 22.39 10.18
N ARG A 8 -1.53 22.11 11.18
CA ARG A 8 -1.09 21.43 12.42
C ARG A 8 -0.64 20.02 12.06
N GLN A 9 0.63 19.72 12.31
CA GLN A 9 1.12 18.34 12.39
C GLN A 9 0.46 17.65 13.59
N THR A 10 -0.47 16.75 13.32
CA THR A 10 -0.93 15.76 14.29
C THR A 10 -0.94 14.41 13.61
N GLY A 11 -0.11 13.48 14.09
CA GLY A 11 -0.08 12.12 13.60
C GLY A 11 1.15 11.37 14.06
N SER A 12 1.28 11.18 15.38
CA SER A 12 2.18 10.16 15.93
C SER A 12 1.85 8.81 15.29
N ARG A 13 2.83 8.19 14.64
CA ARG A 13 2.80 6.81 14.15
C ARG A 13 2.37 5.89 15.30
N SER A 14 1.12 5.42 15.27
CA SER A 14 0.65 4.39 16.18
C SER A 14 1.02 3.02 15.62
N SER A 15 2.31 2.65 15.68
CA SER A 15 2.81 1.30 15.35
C SER A 15 2.29 0.20 16.29
N LEU A 16 1.42 0.53 17.25
CA LEU A 16 0.88 -0.40 18.26
C LEU A 16 -0.56 -0.88 17.97
N LYS A 17 -1.15 -0.54 16.82
CA LYS A 17 -2.51 -0.99 16.44
C LYS A 17 -2.62 -1.72 15.11
N LYS A 18 -1.52 -1.85 14.34
CA LYS A 18 -1.53 -2.59 13.05
C LYS A 18 -1.78 -4.09 13.25
N THR A 19 -1.37 -4.66 14.37
CA THR A 19 -1.37 -6.12 14.60
C THR A 19 -2.75 -6.71 14.93
N ASP A 20 -3.59 -5.99 15.68
CA ASP A 20 -4.88 -6.54 16.13
C ASP A 20 -6.00 -6.45 15.09
N GLN A 21 -5.97 -5.50 14.15
CA GLN A 21 -7.03 -5.39 13.13
C GLN A 21 -6.87 -6.38 11.98
N VAL A 22 -5.64 -6.73 11.61
CA VAL A 22 -5.37 -7.78 10.62
C VAL A 22 -5.81 -9.12 11.20
N MET A 23 -5.37 -9.50 12.41
CA MET A 23 -5.68 -10.82 12.97
C MET A 23 -7.08 -10.98 13.61
N GLN A 24 -7.72 -9.95 14.16
CA GLN A 24 -9.02 -10.12 14.85
C GLN A 24 -10.26 -10.09 13.93
N LYS A 25 -10.15 -9.57 12.70
CA LYS A 25 -11.22 -9.72 11.70
C LYS A 25 -11.25 -11.12 11.06
N GLU A 26 -10.19 -11.91 11.22
CA GLU A 26 -9.95 -13.16 10.49
C GLU A 26 -10.66 -14.40 11.07
N SER A 27 -11.20 -14.35 12.29
CA SER A 27 -11.80 -15.56 12.90
C SER A 27 -13.26 -15.84 12.47
N LYS A 28 -13.92 -14.94 11.72
CA LYS A 28 -15.33 -15.09 11.34
C LYS A 28 -15.69 -14.47 9.98
N LYS A 29 -15.02 -14.90 8.90
CA LYS A 29 -15.67 -15.00 7.59
C LYS A 29 -14.75 -15.72 6.63
N ASN A 30 -15.26 -16.82 6.08
CA ASN A 30 -14.76 -17.42 4.86
C ASN A 30 -14.69 -16.34 3.78
N SER A 31 -13.50 -15.81 3.50
CA SER A 31 -13.20 -15.28 2.18
C SER A 31 -11.97 -16.00 1.69
N SER A 32 -12.13 -16.60 0.52
CA SER A 32 -11.04 -16.95 -0.37
C SER A 32 -10.19 -15.70 -0.56
N TRP A 33 -9.16 -15.52 0.27
CA TRP A 33 -8.17 -14.46 0.05
C TRP A 33 -7.29 -14.94 -1.10
N ILE A 34 -7.79 -14.63 -2.30
CA ILE A 34 -7.06 -14.57 -3.55
C ILE A 34 -6.69 -15.97 -4.11
N SER A 35 -7.07 -16.21 -5.37
CA SER A 35 -6.68 -17.45 -6.07
C SER A 35 -5.19 -17.39 -6.42
N GLY A 36 -4.49 -18.52 -6.51
CA GLY A 36 -3.03 -18.52 -6.74
C GLY A 36 -2.55 -17.71 -7.95
N GLU A 37 -3.38 -17.54 -8.99
CA GLU A 37 -3.04 -16.70 -10.15
C GLU A 37 -3.10 -15.19 -9.84
N THR A 38 -4.04 -14.77 -8.99
CA THR A 38 -4.17 -13.38 -8.53
C THR A 38 -3.11 -13.00 -7.49
N ASP A 39 -2.58 -13.98 -6.75
CA ASP A 39 -1.46 -13.78 -5.80
C ASP A 39 -0.18 -13.37 -6.52
N ASP A 40 0.16 -14.10 -7.59
CA ASP A 40 1.34 -13.84 -8.40
C ASP A 40 1.27 -12.50 -9.10
N PHE A 41 0.08 -12.10 -9.58
CA PHE A 41 -0.11 -10.79 -10.20
C PHE A 41 0.09 -9.63 -9.21
N PHE A 42 -0.47 -9.73 -8.01
CA PHE A 42 -0.35 -8.71 -6.96
C PHE A 42 1.11 -8.50 -6.54
N VAL A 43 1.83 -9.60 -6.32
CA VAL A 43 3.24 -9.58 -5.94
C VAL A 43 4.10 -9.00 -7.07
N ARG A 44 3.82 -9.37 -8.32
CA ARG A 44 4.54 -8.81 -9.49
C ARG A 44 4.40 -7.29 -9.56
N ILE A 45 3.20 -6.75 -9.37
CA ILE A 45 3.00 -5.29 -9.37
C ILE A 45 3.82 -4.64 -8.24
N ILE A 46 3.80 -5.21 -7.02
CA ILE A 46 4.59 -4.67 -5.91
C ILE A 46 6.08 -4.61 -6.26
N TYR A 47 6.62 -5.64 -6.93
CA TYR A 47 8.03 -5.65 -7.35
C TYR A 47 8.38 -4.67 -8.48
N GLU A 48 7.41 -4.13 -9.20
CA GLU A 48 7.65 -3.06 -10.19
C GLU A 48 7.99 -1.72 -9.52
N TRP A 49 7.60 -1.54 -8.25
CA TRP A 49 7.88 -0.31 -7.52
C TRP A 49 9.39 -0.13 -7.28
N PRO A 50 9.94 1.09 -7.50
CA PRO A 50 11.36 1.35 -7.34
C PRO A 50 11.93 0.96 -5.97
N CYS A 51 11.19 1.15 -4.87
CA CYS A 51 11.63 0.77 -3.53
C CYS A 51 11.70 -0.74 -3.27
N PHE A 52 11.20 -1.59 -4.18
CA PHE A 52 11.29 -3.05 -4.10
C PHE A 52 12.43 -3.65 -4.93
N ARG A 53 13.14 -2.85 -5.74
CA ARG A 53 14.25 -3.34 -6.58
C ARG A 53 15.39 -3.97 -5.78
N SER A 54 15.56 -3.60 -4.52
CA SER A 54 16.58 -4.16 -3.63
C SER A 54 16.12 -5.39 -2.84
N LEU A 55 14.82 -5.73 -2.91
CA LEU A 55 14.25 -6.91 -2.24
C LEU A 55 14.37 -8.12 -3.17
N ASP A 56 14.57 -9.32 -2.61
CA ASP A 56 14.64 -10.55 -3.40
C ASP A 56 13.31 -10.81 -4.11
N SER A 57 13.33 -10.73 -5.45
CA SER A 57 12.16 -10.91 -6.30
C SER A 57 11.58 -12.33 -6.28
N ASN A 58 12.26 -13.29 -5.65
CA ASN A 58 11.78 -14.66 -5.49
C ASN A 58 10.92 -14.86 -4.23
N ILE A 59 10.71 -13.83 -3.41
CA ILE A 59 9.86 -13.93 -2.23
C ILE A 59 8.40 -14.07 -2.68
N SER A 60 7.75 -15.15 -2.23
CA SER A 60 6.33 -15.41 -2.43
C SER A 60 5.47 -14.35 -1.75
N MET A 61 4.18 -14.30 -2.10
CA MET A 61 3.21 -13.43 -1.45
C MET A 61 3.20 -13.63 0.08
N GLU A 62 3.17 -14.88 0.54
CA GLU A 62 3.21 -15.22 1.97
C GLU A 62 4.50 -14.68 2.62
N GLY A 63 5.65 -14.81 1.95
CA GLY A 63 6.91 -14.28 2.46
C GLY A 63 6.93 -12.76 2.53
N LEU A 64 6.31 -12.08 1.55
CA LEU A 64 6.19 -10.61 1.56
C LEU A 64 5.29 -10.14 2.70
N PHE A 65 4.14 -10.79 2.90
CA PHE A 65 3.24 -10.46 4.01
C PHE A 65 3.87 -10.75 5.37
N LYS A 66 4.62 -11.85 5.49
CA LYS A 66 5.37 -12.12 6.70
C LYS A 66 6.35 -10.99 7.02
N LYS A 67 7.14 -10.55 6.03
CA LYS A 67 8.05 -9.40 6.19
C LYS A 67 7.33 -8.11 6.57
N TYR A 68 6.16 -7.87 5.97
CA TYR A 68 5.31 -6.72 6.30
C TYR A 68 4.80 -6.79 7.75
N CYS A 69 4.30 -7.94 8.21
CA CYS A 69 3.81 -8.13 9.57
C CYS A 69 4.93 -8.11 10.62
N ASP A 70 6.11 -8.63 10.28
CA ASP A 70 7.29 -8.68 11.15
C ASP A 70 8.03 -7.32 11.18
N ASN A 71 7.53 -6.29 10.47
CA ASN A 71 8.16 -4.96 10.32
C ASN A 71 9.59 -5.02 9.75
N GLU A 72 9.84 -5.97 8.84
CA GLU A 72 11.12 -6.12 8.14
C GLU A 72 11.20 -5.28 6.84
N LEU A 73 10.10 -4.64 6.46
CA LEU A 73 10.06 -3.71 5.32
C LEU A 73 10.44 -2.31 5.79
N ASN A 74 11.06 -1.53 4.90
CA ASN A 74 11.26 -0.11 5.17
C ASN A 74 9.97 0.67 4.95
N GLU A 75 9.94 1.91 5.42
CA GLU A 75 8.73 2.73 5.40
C GLU A 75 8.16 2.97 3.99
N SER A 76 9.03 3.10 2.98
CA SER A 76 8.61 3.29 1.58
C SER A 76 7.93 2.03 1.05
N GLN A 77 8.50 0.85 1.36
CA GLN A 77 7.96 -0.45 1.00
C GLN A 77 6.63 -0.72 1.71
N GLU A 78 6.54 -0.44 3.01
CA GLU A 78 5.28 -0.55 3.76
C GLU A 78 4.17 0.30 3.15
N SER A 79 4.50 1.53 2.74
CA SER A 79 3.52 2.45 2.13
C SER A 79 2.97 1.94 0.79
N VAL A 80 3.78 1.20 0.02
CA VAL A 80 3.33 0.54 -1.22
C VAL A 80 2.42 -0.64 -0.90
N VAL A 81 2.79 -1.48 0.07
CA VAL A 81 1.94 -2.61 0.47
C VAL A 81 0.59 -2.09 0.99
N ASP A 82 0.61 -1.03 1.82
CA ASP A 82 -0.61 -0.37 2.31
C ASP A 82 -1.49 0.15 1.16
N PHE A 83 -0.87 0.77 0.15
CA PHE A 83 -1.56 1.24 -1.05
C PHE A 83 -2.20 0.09 -1.84
N MET A 84 -1.44 -0.96 -2.12
CA MET A 84 -1.90 -2.11 -2.90
C MET A 84 -3.02 -2.87 -2.18
N LEU A 85 -2.93 -3.02 -0.86
CA LEU A 85 -4.01 -3.58 -0.05
C LEU A 85 -5.25 -2.71 -0.07
N HIS A 86 -5.11 -1.38 -0.01
CA HIS A 86 -6.23 -0.45 -0.11
C HIS A 86 -6.95 -0.49 -1.46
N LEU A 87 -6.21 -0.70 -2.56
CA LEU A 87 -6.83 -0.89 -3.88
C LEU A 87 -7.66 -2.17 -3.96
N HIS A 88 -7.22 -3.24 -3.29
CA HIS A 88 -7.93 -4.52 -3.29
C HIS A 88 -9.11 -4.52 -2.29
N ASP A 89 -8.93 -3.91 -1.12
CA ASP A 89 -9.97 -3.71 -0.10
C ASP A 89 -9.95 -2.27 0.41
N SER A 90 -10.93 -1.48 -0.02
CA SER A 90 -11.13 -0.09 0.42
C SER A 90 -11.27 0.09 1.94
N GLN A 91 -11.56 -0.98 2.69
CA GLN A 91 -11.60 -0.95 4.15
C GLN A 91 -10.19 -0.90 4.78
N PHE A 92 -9.16 -1.32 4.03
CA PHE A 92 -7.79 -1.19 4.45
C PHE A 92 -7.38 0.29 4.45
N GLN A 93 -6.76 0.77 5.51
CA GLN A 93 -6.43 2.19 5.62
C GLN A 93 -5.13 2.50 4.88
N PHE A 94 -5.19 3.43 3.93
CA PHE A 94 -4.02 3.99 3.27
C PHE A 94 -3.94 5.50 3.52
N ASP A 95 -2.83 5.95 4.12
CA ASP A 95 -2.54 7.37 4.32
C ASP A 95 -1.62 7.88 3.19
N ILE A 96 -2.24 8.44 2.16
CA ILE A 96 -1.53 9.02 1.01
C ILE A 96 -0.57 10.14 1.41
N ASN A 97 -0.88 10.93 2.45
CA ASN A 97 0.02 12.01 2.88
C ASN A 97 1.29 11.45 3.52
N CYS A 98 1.16 10.35 4.26
CA CYS A 98 2.29 9.62 4.80
C CYS A 98 3.12 9.01 3.67
N ALA A 99 2.47 8.29 2.75
CA ALA A 99 3.14 7.66 1.61
C ALA A 99 3.92 8.67 0.75
N LEU A 100 3.31 9.80 0.40
CA LEU A 100 3.97 10.86 -0.38
C LEU A 100 5.17 11.49 0.35
N LYS A 101 5.19 11.54 1.68
CA LYS A 101 6.35 12.03 2.44
C LYS A 101 7.50 11.02 2.45
N THR A 102 7.15 9.74 2.50
CA THR A 102 8.11 8.63 2.64
C THR A 102 8.69 8.18 1.29
N TRP A 103 7.92 8.25 0.21
CA TRP A 103 8.41 7.93 -1.12
C TRP A 103 9.38 8.97 -1.64
N ASP A 104 10.45 8.52 -2.30
CA ASP A 104 11.33 9.39 -3.08
C ASP A 104 10.67 9.79 -4.41
N ASN A 105 11.39 10.55 -5.24
CA ASN A 105 10.86 11.01 -6.52
C ASN A 105 10.54 9.87 -7.48
N ASP A 106 11.31 8.78 -7.47
CA ASP A 106 11.08 7.66 -8.37
C ASP A 106 9.79 6.92 -8.00
N ASN A 107 9.60 6.65 -6.70
CA ASN A 107 8.37 6.00 -6.20
C ASN A 107 7.14 6.90 -6.37
N ARG A 108 7.25 8.22 -6.15
CA ARG A 108 6.15 9.16 -6.43
C ARG A 108 5.81 9.22 -7.92
N SER A 109 6.81 9.20 -8.79
CA SER A 109 6.60 9.21 -10.24
C SER A 109 5.94 7.91 -10.70
N PHE A 110 6.36 6.77 -10.15
CA PHE A 110 5.75 5.48 -10.42
C PHE A 110 4.30 5.42 -9.91
N PHE A 111 4.02 5.96 -8.72
CA PHE A 111 2.66 6.08 -8.20
C PHE A 111 1.75 6.87 -9.16
N LEU A 112 2.21 8.02 -9.66
CA LEU A 112 1.43 8.83 -10.60
C LEU A 112 1.23 8.10 -11.93
N TYR A 113 2.27 7.45 -12.46
CA TYR A 113 2.17 6.62 -13.67
C TYR A 113 1.17 5.47 -13.46
N TYR A 114 1.24 4.77 -12.32
CA TYR A 114 0.32 3.69 -11.99
C TYR A 114 -1.11 4.20 -11.95
N LEU A 115 -1.37 5.35 -11.30
CA LEU A 115 -2.69 5.96 -11.32
C LEU A 115 -3.13 6.31 -12.74
N GLU A 116 -2.27 6.94 -13.54
CA GLU A 116 -2.58 7.32 -14.93
C GLU A 116 -2.96 6.09 -15.78
N CYS A 117 -2.18 5.02 -15.74
CA CYS A 117 -2.50 3.78 -16.46
C CYS A 117 -3.82 3.14 -16.03
N HIS A 118 -4.27 3.41 -14.81
CA HIS A 118 -5.50 2.85 -14.25
C HIS A 118 -6.62 3.91 -14.12
N THR A 119 -6.42 5.13 -14.63
CA THR A 119 -7.44 6.20 -14.64
C THR A 119 -8.50 6.01 -15.71
N GLU A 120 -8.29 5.14 -16.71
CA GLU A 120 -9.33 4.75 -17.66
C GLU A 120 -10.55 4.09 -16.97
N LEU A 121 -10.42 3.62 -15.72
CA LEU A 121 -11.54 3.17 -14.89
C LEU A 121 -12.39 4.33 -14.35
N ILE A 122 -11.83 5.52 -14.16
CA ILE A 122 -12.47 6.67 -13.52
C ILE A 122 -13.37 7.44 -14.50
N ASP A 123 -13.00 7.54 -15.78
CA ASP A 123 -13.83 8.18 -16.80
C ASP A 123 -15.05 7.34 -17.22
N SER A 124 -15.15 6.08 -16.73
CA SER A 124 -16.29 5.20 -17.00
C SER A 124 -17.44 5.34 -15.99
N TYR A 125 -17.29 6.17 -14.95
CA TYR A 125 -18.39 6.52 -14.03
C TYR A 125 -19.30 7.57 -14.69
N PRO A 126 -20.54 7.22 -15.06
CA PRO A 126 -21.49 8.21 -15.54
C PRO A 126 -21.87 9.11 -14.35
N ASN A 127 -21.84 10.43 -14.58
CA ASN A 127 -22.49 11.42 -13.71
C ASN A 127 -23.97 11.08 -13.49
#